data_AF-A0A969QVA6-F1
#
_entry.id   AF-A0A969QVA6-F1
#
_cell.length_a   1.000
_cell.length_b   1.000
_cell.length_c   1.000
_cell.angle_alpha   90.00
_cell.angle_beta   90.00
_cell.angle_gamma   90.00
#
_symmetry.space_group_name_H-M   'P 1'
#
loop_
_entity.id
_entity.type
_entity.pdbx_description
1 polymer ?
#
loop_
_entity_poly.entity_id
_entity_poly.type
_entity_poly.pdbx_seq_one_letter_code
_entity_poly.pdbx_strand_id
1 'polypeptide(L)'
;MILLIMFFWYFATEFEKRKRNIGTALSIAVCAVCILATLPFKEKLKGGIDILGGSSFKLRIQEREDEKGEKIPINEEQVEQAIKVIEGRLNSMGTAEPLIAREGTDGIIVQMPA
;
A
#
# COMPACT_ATOMS: atom_id res chain seq x y z
N MET A 1 -15.44 8.30 24.64
CA MET A 1 -16.31 8.05 25.82
C MET A 1 -17.76 8.47 25.61
N ILE A 2 -18.05 9.67 25.07
CA ILE A 2 -19.44 10.18 24.89
C ILE A 2 -20.37 9.26 24.08
N LEU A 3 -19.89 8.67 22.98
CA LEU A 3 -20.69 7.71 22.18
C LEU A 3 -21.08 6.46 22.99
N LEU A 4 -20.21 6.01 23.88
CA LEU A 4 -20.42 4.82 24.71
C LEU A 4 -21.49 5.09 25.79
N ILE A 5 -21.46 6.29 26.38
CA ILE A 5 -22.49 6.74 27.34
C ILE A 5 -23.85 6.88 26.66
N MET A 6 -23.91 7.45 25.45
CA MET A 6 -25.16 7.54 24.68
C MET A 6 -25.69 6.18 24.22
N PHE A 7 -24.81 5.23 23.91
CA PHE A 7 -25.19 3.86 23.57
C PHE A 7 -25.83 3.13 24.75
N PHE A 8 -25.24 3.24 25.94
CA PHE A 8 -25.85 2.70 27.16
C PHE A 8 -27.18 3.39 27.50
N TRP A 9 -27.27 4.72 27.32
CA TRP A 9 -28.49 5.47 27.53
C TRP A 9 -29.62 5.09 26.55
N TYR A 10 -29.26 4.79 25.30
CA TYR A 10 -30.19 4.26 24.29
C TYR A 10 -30.82 2.94 24.74
N PHE A 11 -30.03 2.03 25.32
CA PHE A 11 -30.52 0.75 25.86
C PHE A 11 -31.36 0.92 27.12
N ALA A 12 -31.02 1.86 27.99
CA ALA A 12 -31.75 2.13 29.24
C ALA A 12 -33.09 2.87 29.04
N THR A 13 -33.34 3.41 27.84
CA THR A 13 -34.56 4.17 27.54
C THR A 13 -35.64 3.24 26.96
N GLU A 14 -36.69 2.96 27.72
CA GLU A 14 -37.78 2.06 27.29
C GLU A 14 -38.87 2.74 26.44
N PHE A 15 -38.90 4.07 26.41
CA PHE A 15 -39.89 4.82 25.62
C PHE A 15 -39.55 4.83 24.13
N GLU A 16 -40.42 4.26 23.29
CA GLU A 16 -40.21 4.12 21.83
C GLU A 16 -39.83 5.43 21.13
N LYS A 17 -40.52 6.55 21.42
CA LYS A 17 -40.24 7.86 20.81
C LYS A 17 -38.85 8.40 21.18
N ARG A 18 -38.46 8.21 22.45
CA ARG A 18 -37.19 8.73 22.99
C ARG A 18 -36.02 7.86 22.55
N LYS A 19 -36.21 6.54 22.53
CA LYS A 19 -35.30 5.55 21.97
C LYS A 19 -34.99 5.83 20.50
N ARG A 20 -36.01 6.09 19.68
CA ARG A 20 -35.82 6.43 18.25
C ARG A 20 -34.97 7.68 18.06
N ASN A 21 -35.26 8.78 18.78
CA ASN A 21 -34.53 10.03 18.62
C ASN A 21 -33.06 9.89 19.06
N ILE A 22 -32.80 9.15 20.14
CA ILE A 22 -31.43 8.90 20.64
C ILE A 22 -30.67 7.99 19.68
N GLY A 23 -31.32 6.96 19.13
CA GLY A 23 -30.72 6.07 18.13
C GLY A 23 -30.35 6.80 16.83
N THR A 24 -31.20 7.71 16.35
CA THR A 24 -30.90 8.54 15.17
C THR A 24 -29.74 9.50 15.47
N ALA A 25 -29.73 10.16 16.63
CA ALA A 25 -28.63 11.04 17.02
C ALA A 25 -27.29 10.29 17.13
N LEU A 26 -27.30 9.08 17.70
CA LEU A 26 -26.13 8.21 17.78
C LEU A 26 -25.61 7.84 16.40
N SER A 27 -26.51 7.45 15.49
CA SER A 27 -26.15 7.07 14.12
C SER A 27 -25.52 8.24 13.36
N ILE A 28 -26.10 9.44 13.47
CA ILE A 28 -25.55 10.66 12.87
C ILE A 28 -24.16 10.98 13.46
N ALA A 29 -24.00 10.86 14.77
CA ALA A 29 -22.73 11.12 15.43
C ALA A 29 -21.64 10.14 14.99
N VAL A 30 -21.97 8.86 14.85
CA VAL A 30 -21.02 7.84 14.33
C VAL A 30 -20.64 8.16 12.89
N CYS A 31 -21.60 8.46 12.01
CA CYS A 31 -21.33 8.86 10.63
C CYS A 31 -20.43 10.11 10.57
N ALA A 32 -20.68 11.12 11.39
CA ALA A 32 -19.88 12.34 11.45
C ALA A 32 -18.43 12.06 11.88
N VAL A 33 -18.24 11.20 12.89
CA VAL A 33 -16.89 10.78 13.33
C VAL A 33 -16.16 10.03 12.22
N CYS A 34 -16.84 9.15 11.48
CA CYS A 34 -16.24 8.45 10.35
C CYS A 34 -15.79 9.41 9.24
N ILE A 35 -16.58 10.44 8.94
CA ILE A 35 -16.24 11.46 7.93
C ILE A 35 -15.05 12.31 8.39
N LEU A 36 -15.07 12.76 9.65
CA LEU A 36 -13.98 13.56 10.22
C LEU A 36 -12.68 12.76 10.30
N ALA A 37 -12.75 11.46 10.60
CA ALA A 37 -11.57 10.60 10.66
C ALA A 37 -10.91 10.42 9.28
N THR A 38 -11.70 10.44 8.20
CA THR A 38 -11.24 10.22 6.83
C THR A 38 -10.78 11.51 6.11
N LEU A 39 -11.02 12.69 6.70
CA LEU A 39 -10.50 13.97 6.21
C LEU A 39 -9.10 14.30 6.79
N PRO A 40 -8.17 14.87 5.99
CA PRO A 40 -8.23 15.05 4.54
C PRO A 40 -7.97 13.73 3.80
N PHE A 41 -8.90 13.34 2.92
CA PHE A 41 -8.85 12.08 2.17
C PHE A 41 -7.54 11.91 1.38
N LYS A 42 -7.00 13.02 0.86
CA LYS A 42 -5.80 13.01 0.01
C LYS A 42 -4.51 12.63 0.73
N GLU A 43 -4.39 12.89 2.04
CA GLU A 43 -3.16 12.59 2.79
C GLU A 43 -3.22 11.25 3.50
N LYS A 44 -4.43 10.83 3.91
CA LYS A 44 -4.62 9.57 4.65
C LYS A 44 -4.82 8.35 3.75
N LEU A 45 -5.29 8.54 2.52
CA LEU A 45 -5.33 7.49 1.52
C LEU A 45 -4.08 7.58 0.65
N LYS A 46 -2.99 6.93 1.10
CA LYS A 46 -1.90 6.58 0.17
C LYS A 46 -2.51 5.66 -0.88
N GLY A 47 -2.73 6.21 -2.07
CA GLY A 47 -3.16 5.39 -3.19
C GLY A 47 -2.06 4.38 -3.51
N GLY A 48 -2.41 3.13 -3.76
CA GLY A 48 -1.48 2.21 -4.40
C GLY A 48 -1.13 2.69 -5.81
N ILE A 49 -0.16 2.03 -6.44
CA ILE A 49 0.27 2.32 -7.83
C ILE A 49 -0.91 2.32 -8.82
N ASP A 50 -1.95 1.52 -8.55
CA ASP A 50 -3.17 1.45 -9.37
C ASP A 50 -4.02 2.74 -9.36
N ILE A 51 -3.91 3.56 -8.30
CA ILE A 51 -4.72 4.78 -8.10
C ILE A 51 -3.89 6.07 -8.14
N LEU A 52 -2.60 6.04 -7.81
CA LEU A 52 -1.69 7.18 -7.99
C LEU A 52 -1.07 7.20 -9.40
N GLY A 53 -1.12 6.08 -10.12
CA GLY A 53 -0.32 5.88 -11.31
C GLY A 53 1.13 5.55 -10.97
N GLY A 54 1.82 4.96 -11.94
CA GLY A 54 3.20 4.53 -11.84
C GLY A 54 3.44 3.29 -12.68
N SER A 55 4.65 2.75 -12.65
CA SER A 55 4.99 1.52 -13.36
C SER A 55 5.72 0.56 -12.45
N SER A 56 5.25 -0.69 -12.38
CA SER A 56 5.88 -1.77 -11.61
C SER A 56 6.35 -2.85 -12.57
N PHE A 57 7.67 -3.08 -12.59
CA PHE A 57 8.30 -4.11 -13.39
C PHE A 57 8.87 -5.19 -12.48
N LYS A 58 8.56 -6.45 -12.79
CA LYS A 58 9.20 -7.61 -12.20
C LYS A 58 10.23 -8.15 -13.18
N LEU A 59 11.50 -8.04 -12.84
CA LEU A 59 12.59 -8.59 -13.61
C LEU A 59 13.04 -9.89 -12.95
N ARG A 60 13.19 -10.95 -13.74
CA ARG A 60 13.84 -12.19 -13.29
C ARG A 60 15.13 -12.36 -14.07
N ILE A 61 16.19 -12.71 -13.35
CA ILE A 61 17.46 -13.03 -13.99
C ILE A 61 17.32 -14.43 -14.59
N GLN A 62 17.54 -14.54 -15.90
CA GLN A 62 17.53 -15.85 -16.56
C GLN A 62 18.85 -16.57 -16.27
N GLU A 63 18.77 -17.83 -15.88
CA GLU A 63 19.92 -18.72 -15.73
C GLU A 63 20.67 -18.79 -17.07
N ARG A 64 21.99 -18.62 -17.06
CA ARG A 64 22.82 -18.79 -18.27
C ARG A 64 23.15 -20.27 -18.43
N GLU A 65 22.97 -20.79 -19.63
CA GLU A 65 23.47 -22.11 -20.02
C GLU A 65 24.91 -21.97 -20.55
N ASP A 66 25.83 -22.81 -20.06
CA ASP A 66 27.20 -22.92 -20.59
C ASP A 66 27.21 -23.59 -21.97
N GLU A 67 28.34 -23.56 -22.71
CA GLU A 67 28.53 -24.23 -24.00
C GLU A 67 28.28 -25.76 -23.95
N LYS A 68 28.14 -26.32 -22.74
CA LYS A 68 27.83 -27.73 -22.45
C LYS A 68 26.38 -27.98 -21.99
N GLY A 69 25.53 -26.95 -21.95
CA GLY A 69 24.12 -27.08 -21.53
C GLY A 69 23.90 -27.19 -20.02
N GLU A 70 24.93 -26.91 -19.20
CA GLU A 70 24.81 -26.88 -17.74
C GLU A 70 24.30 -25.51 -17.29
N LYS A 71 23.30 -25.51 -16.40
CA LYS A 71 22.71 -24.30 -15.83
C LYS A 71 23.66 -23.70 -14.80
N ILE A 72 24.18 -22.52 -15.09
CA ILE A 72 24.98 -21.77 -14.12
C ILE A 72 24.00 -21.19 -13.09
N PRO A 73 24.08 -21.59 -11.81
CA PRO A 73 23.20 -21.06 -10.78
C PRO A 73 23.44 -19.55 -10.63
N ILE A 74 22.35 -18.80 -10.50
CA ILE A 74 22.41 -17.35 -10.33
C ILE A 74 23.09 -17.06 -9.00
N ASN A 75 24.20 -16.34 -9.06
CA ASN A 75 24.95 -15.96 -7.87
C ASN A 75 24.37 -14.66 -7.28
N GLU A 76 24.35 -14.51 -5.96
CA GLU A 76 23.77 -13.31 -5.32
C GLU A 76 24.49 -12.03 -5.73
N GLU A 77 25.81 -12.11 -5.98
CA GLU A 77 26.62 -11.00 -6.48
C GLU A 77 26.16 -10.49 -7.85
N GLN A 78 25.64 -11.38 -8.71
CA GLN A 78 25.13 -11.01 -10.03
C GLN A 78 23.82 -10.23 -9.90
N VAL A 79 22.97 -10.61 -8.94
CA VAL A 79 21.73 -9.88 -8.62
C VAL A 79 22.07 -8.49 -8.10
N GLU A 80 23.02 -8.38 -7.18
CA GLU A 80 23.44 -7.10 -6.61
C GLU A 80 24.09 -6.18 -7.67
N GLN A 81 24.91 -6.74 -8.56
CA GLN A 81 25.49 -5.99 -9.67
C GLN A 81 24.42 -5.52 -10.66
N ALA A 82 23.41 -6.34 -10.95
CA ALA A 82 22.28 -5.94 -11.79
C ALA A 82 21.49 -4.79 -11.15
N ILE A 83 21.25 -4.83 -9.84
CA ILE A 83 20.60 -3.73 -9.09
C ILE A 83 21.40 -2.44 -9.24
N LYS A 84 22.72 -2.46 -9.00
CA LYS A 84 23.59 -1.27 -9.13
C LYS A 84 23.58 -0.66 -10.54
N VAL A 85 23.57 -1.51 -11.57
CA VAL A 85 23.51 -1.03 -12.96
C VAL A 85 22.15 -0.41 -13.27
N ILE A 86 21.05 -1.03 -12.83
CA ILE A 86 19.69 -0.52 -13.01
C ILE A 86 19.52 0.81 -12.29
N GLU A 87 19.96 0.90 -11.03
CA GLU A 87 19.97 2.13 -10.24
C GLU A 87 20.76 3.26 -10.91
N GLY A 88 21.99 2.98 -11.35
CA GLY A 88 22.82 3.98 -12.03
C GLY A 88 22.20 4.51 -13.33
N ARG A 89 21.53 3.64 -14.10
CA ARG A 89 20.82 4.03 -15.33
C ARG A 89 19.58 4.86 -15.03
N LEU A 90 18.75 4.45 -14.07
CA LEU A 90 17.55 5.19 -13.69
C LEU A 90 17.89 6.57 -13.11
N ASN A 91 18.94 6.66 -12.28
CA ASN A 91 19.43 7.93 -11.75
C ASN A 91 19.94 8.86 -12.86
N SER A 92 20.58 8.31 -13.90
CA SER A 92 21.00 9.08 -15.08
C SER A 92 19.84 9.57 -15.95
N MET A 93 18.67 8.92 -15.90
CA MET A 93 17.50 9.30 -16.70
C MET A 93 16.68 10.44 -16.08
N GLY A 94 17.02 10.89 -14.86
CA GLY A 94 16.36 12.02 -14.19
C GLY A 94 14.91 11.74 -13.77
N THR A 95 14.46 10.50 -13.94
CA THR A 95 13.18 9.98 -13.42
C THR A 95 13.22 9.90 -11.90
N ALA A 96 12.09 10.23 -11.27
CA ALA A 96 11.88 10.18 -9.83
C ALA A 96 12.41 8.89 -9.18
N GLU A 97 12.96 9.01 -7.97
CA GLU A 97 13.67 7.95 -7.22
C GLU A 97 12.91 6.61 -7.27
N PRO A 98 13.37 5.63 -8.08
CA PRO A 98 12.66 4.37 -8.22
C PRO A 98 12.90 3.49 -6.99
N LEU A 99 11.85 2.83 -6.52
CA LEU A 99 11.99 1.80 -5.49
C LEU A 99 12.47 0.51 -6.15
N ILE A 100 13.72 0.13 -5.90
CA ILE A 100 14.31 -1.13 -6.38
C ILE A 100 14.48 -2.06 -5.18
N ALA A 101 13.89 -3.25 -5.25
CA ALA A 101 13.96 -4.24 -4.19
C ALA A 101 14.18 -5.64 -4.77
N ARG A 102 14.94 -6.48 -4.04
CA ARG A 102 15.12 -7.89 -4.39
C ARG A 102 13.82 -8.67 -4.10
N GLU A 103 13.36 -9.46 -5.06
CA GLU A 103 12.21 -10.35 -4.95
C GLU A 103 12.69 -11.81 -4.99
N GLY A 104 12.85 -12.42 -3.82
CA GLY A 104 13.31 -13.81 -3.71
C GLY A 104 14.80 -13.99 -4.06
N THR A 105 15.15 -15.14 -4.62
CA THR A 105 16.54 -15.52 -4.92
C THR A 105 17.08 -14.89 -6.21
N ASP A 106 16.22 -14.75 -7.22
CA ASP A 106 16.55 -14.46 -8.63
C ASP A 106 15.74 -13.28 -9.23
N GLY A 107 14.83 -12.68 -8.44
CA GLY A 107 13.96 -11.60 -8.89
C GLY A 107 14.37 -10.22 -8.38
N ILE A 108 14.02 -9.19 -9.16
CA ILE A 108 14.16 -7.77 -8.84
C ILE A 108 12.83 -7.08 -9.17
N ILE A 109 12.23 -6.40 -8.20
CA ILE A 109 11.09 -5.51 -8.40
C ILE A 109 11.59 -4.09 -8.55
N VAL A 110 11.14 -3.41 -9.60
CA VAL A 110 11.40 -1.99 -9.83
C VAL A 110 10.05 -1.27 -9.90
N GLN A 111 9.84 -0.28 -9.04
CA GLN A 111 8.65 0.57 -9.04
C GLN A 111 9.05 2.01 -9.33
N MET A 112 8.51 2.57 -10.40
CA MET A 112 8.64 3.97 -10.74
C MET A 112 7.38 4.71 -10.27
N PRO A 113 7.53 5.78 -9.45
CA PRO A 113 6.43 6.70 -9.23
C PRO A 113 6.09 7.44 -10.53
N ALA A 114 4.81 7.75 -10.74
CA ALA A 114 4.35 8.60 -11.85
C ALA A 114 4.79 10.07 -11.67
#